data_AF-A0A3D2UPQ2-F1
#
_entry.id   AF-A0A3D2UPQ2-F1
#
_cell.length_a   1.000
_cell.length_b   1.000
_cell.length_c   1.000
_cell.angle_alpha   90.00
_cell.angle_beta   90.00
_cell.angle_gamma   90.00
#
_symmetry.space_group_name_H-M   'P 1'
#
loop_
_entity.id
_entity.type
_entity.pdbx_description
1 polymer ?
#
loop_
_entity_poly.entity_id
_entity_poly.type
_entity_poly.pdbx_seq_one_letter_code
_entity_poly.pdbx_strand_id
1 'polypeptide(L)'
;MLTLAQLLRIPNVDNGLRFSISPDGNQVVFAWNKTEKWELHALSLRAQSAKQSPSNDEVASSGEHLLATTLDGSKFSPKHSSNRKHLAYVVDYDGSESYHIILHNLQNNSIINLTPNSGYAHQPNFDFSPDGKQLAILSDES
;
A
#
# COMPACT_ATOMS: atom_id res chain seq x y z
N MET A 1 -16.45 16.46 19.64
CA MET A 1 -15.01 16.12 19.56
C MET A 1 -14.89 14.66 19.15
N LEU A 2 -13.93 14.33 18.28
CA LEU A 2 -13.61 12.93 17.96
C LEU A 2 -12.82 12.29 19.11
N THR A 3 -13.04 11.01 19.37
CA THR A 3 -12.25 10.23 20.34
C THR A 3 -10.89 9.84 19.74
N LEU A 4 -9.93 9.44 20.58
CA LEU A 4 -8.64 8.91 20.11
C LEU A 4 -8.81 7.73 19.16
N ALA A 5 -9.70 6.79 19.49
CA ALA A 5 -10.00 5.65 18.63
C ALA A 5 -10.62 6.06 17.28
N GLN A 6 -11.39 7.16 17.23
CA GLN A 6 -11.90 7.70 15.98
C GLN A 6 -10.81 8.40 15.18
N LEU A 7 -9.91 9.15 15.83
CA LEU A 7 -8.79 9.83 15.19
C LEU A 7 -7.83 8.83 14.52
N LEU A 8 -7.52 7.71 15.18
CA LEU A 8 -6.66 6.65 14.61
C LEU A 8 -7.29 5.94 13.40
N ARG A 9 -8.60 6.09 13.19
CA ARG A 9 -9.33 5.50 12.06
C ARG A 9 -9.54 6.46 10.91
N ILE A 10 -9.13 7.72 11.02
CA ILE A 10 -9.15 8.63 9.87
C ILE A 10 -8.06 8.15 8.90
N PRO A 11 -8.35 8.00 7.59
CA PRO A 11 -7.31 7.73 6.61
C PRO A 11 -6.26 8.83 6.72
N ASN A 12 -5.11 8.47 7.29
CA ASN A 12 -3.94 9.32 7.30
C ASN A 12 -2.94 8.67 6.37
N VAL A 13 -2.69 9.34 5.25
CA VAL A 13 -1.52 9.03 4.43
C VAL A 13 -0.36 9.67 5.16
N ASP A 14 0.41 8.88 5.89
CA ASP A 14 1.64 9.33 6.52
C ASP A 14 2.55 9.96 5.45
N ASN A 15 3.06 11.16 5.69
CA ASN A 15 3.96 11.83 4.73
C ASN A 15 5.27 11.06 4.52
N GLY A 16 5.67 10.20 5.46
CA GLY A 16 6.82 9.31 5.35
C GLY A 16 6.53 8.01 4.59
N LEU A 17 5.27 7.60 4.47
CA LEU A 17 4.86 6.35 3.82
C LEU A 17 4.07 6.63 2.55
N ARG A 18 4.51 6.05 1.44
CA ARG A 18 3.95 6.41 0.13
C ARG A 18 2.55 5.81 -0.07
N PHE A 19 1.74 6.49 -0.87
CA PHE A 19 0.62 5.87 -1.59
C PHE A 19 1.01 5.70 -3.06
N SER A 20 0.23 4.90 -3.79
CA SER A 20 0.49 4.59 -5.19
C SER A 20 -0.78 4.68 -6.02
N ILE A 21 -0.78 5.56 -7.01
CA ILE A 21 -1.83 5.60 -8.03
C ILE A 21 -1.52 4.53 -9.09
N SER A 22 -2.52 3.76 -9.50
CA SER A 22 -2.37 2.78 -10.56
C SER A 22 -1.97 3.47 -11.88
N PRO A 23 -1.15 2.86 -12.75
CA PRO A 23 -0.69 3.54 -13.98
C PRO A 23 -1.81 3.82 -15.01
N ASP A 24 -3.02 3.34 -14.78
CA ASP A 24 -4.22 3.69 -15.54
C ASP A 24 -5.06 4.82 -14.92
N GLY A 25 -4.63 5.34 -13.76
CA GLY A 25 -5.28 6.42 -13.02
C GLY A 25 -6.58 6.05 -12.32
N ASN A 26 -6.96 4.76 -12.30
CA ASN A 26 -8.29 4.35 -11.85
C ASN A 26 -8.36 3.99 -10.37
N GLN A 27 -7.22 3.81 -9.70
CA GLN A 27 -7.16 3.36 -8.32
C GLN A 27 -5.99 4.03 -7.58
N VAL A 28 -6.15 4.22 -6.27
CA VAL A 28 -5.05 4.52 -5.35
C VAL A 28 -4.92 3.40 -4.33
N VAL A 29 -3.68 2.97 -4.04
CA VAL A 29 -3.34 2.01 -3.00
C VAL A 29 -2.53 2.71 -1.92
N PHE A 30 -2.90 2.53 -0.66
CA PHE A 30 -2.27 3.19 0.49
C PHE A 30 -2.34 2.28 1.72
N ALA A 31 -1.44 2.50 2.68
CA ALA A 31 -1.48 1.79 3.95
C ALA A 31 -2.48 2.44 4.92
N TRP A 32 -3.25 1.64 5.66
CA TRP A 32 -4.20 2.14 6.64
C TRP A 32 -4.39 1.13 7.78
N ASN A 33 -4.41 1.64 9.00
CA ASN A 33 -4.67 0.87 10.21
C ASN A 33 -6.13 1.04 10.68
N LYS A 34 -7.06 0.31 10.06
CA LYS A 34 -8.46 0.26 10.52
C LYS A 34 -8.69 -0.77 11.63
N THR A 35 -7.97 -1.87 11.56
CA THR A 35 -8.22 -3.11 12.32
C THR A 35 -7.04 -3.47 13.20
N GLU A 36 -6.35 -2.46 13.75
CA GLU A 36 -5.19 -2.58 14.64
C GLU A 36 -3.91 -3.13 13.97
N LYS A 37 -3.97 -3.40 12.67
CA LYS A 37 -2.88 -3.84 11.83
C LYS A 37 -2.79 -2.95 10.59
N TRP A 38 -1.58 -2.53 10.23
CA TRP A 38 -1.37 -1.78 9.00
C TRP A 38 -1.47 -2.71 7.81
N GLU A 39 -2.48 -2.48 6.98
CA GLU A 39 -2.72 -3.24 5.76
C GLU A 39 -2.83 -2.28 4.56
N LEU A 40 -2.70 -2.83 3.36
CA LEU A 40 -2.88 -2.05 2.13
C LEU A 40 -4.36 -2.03 1.77
N HIS A 41 -4.89 -0.82 1.57
CA HIS A 41 -6.24 -0.59 1.08
C HIS A 41 -6.18 0.03 -0.31
N ALA A 42 -7.17 -0.30 -1.13
CA ALA A 42 -7.26 0.18 -2.50
C ALA A 42 -8.60 0.88 -2.72
N LEU A 43 -8.56 2.09 -3.26
CA LEU A 43 -9.71 2.97 -3.47
C LEU A 43 -9.90 3.25 -4.96
N SER A 44 -11.11 3.01 -5.47
CA SER A 44 -11.47 3.37 -6.85
C SER A 44 -11.59 4.88 -7.02
N LEU A 45 -10.87 5.42 -8.00
CA LEU A 45 -10.93 6.83 -8.39
C LEU A 45 -12.00 7.09 -9.48
N ARG A 46 -12.51 6.04 -10.14
CA ARG A 46 -13.52 6.17 -11.21
C ARG A 46 -14.94 6.48 -10.71
N ALA A 47 -15.24 6.31 -9.43
CA ALA A 47 -16.62 6.35 -8.92
C ALA A 47 -17.05 7.69 -8.28
N GLN A 48 -16.23 8.73 -8.31
CA GLN A 48 -16.60 10.04 -7.74
C GLN A 48 -17.21 11.03 -8.75
N SER A 49 -17.30 10.69 -10.04
CA SER A 49 -17.91 11.53 -11.07
C SER A 49 -19.37 11.20 -11.40
N ALA A 50 -19.95 10.12 -10.85
CA ALA A 50 -21.28 9.62 -11.27
C ALA A 50 -22.38 9.59 -10.19
N LYS A 51 -22.11 10.03 -8.95
CA LYS A 51 -23.15 10.17 -7.90
C LYS A 51 -22.98 11.47 -7.11
N GLN A 52 -23.27 12.59 -7.75
CA GLN A 52 -23.85 13.73 -7.02
C GLN A 52 -25.33 13.42 -6.82
N SER A 53 -25.64 12.59 -5.81
CA SER A 53 -27.02 12.44 -5.33
C SER A 53 -27.30 13.63 -4.39
N PRO A 54 -28.44 14.34 -4.51
CA PRO A 54 -28.69 15.61 -3.81
C PRO A 54 -28.96 15.50 -2.30
N SER A 55 -28.82 14.31 -1.70
CA SER A 55 -28.94 14.11 -0.24
C SER A 55 -27.55 13.94 0.37
N ASN A 56 -27.10 14.94 1.12
CA ASN A 56 -25.82 14.99 1.83
C ASN A 56 -25.66 13.95 2.97
N ASP A 57 -26.54 12.96 3.08
CA ASP A 57 -26.59 12.03 4.21
C ASP A 57 -26.09 10.61 3.89
N GLU A 58 -25.78 10.30 2.62
CA GLU A 58 -25.07 9.06 2.27
C GLU A 58 -23.59 9.36 2.09
N VAL A 59 -22.78 9.05 3.11
CA VAL A 59 -21.33 8.87 2.92
C VAL A 59 -21.19 7.74 1.91
N ALA A 60 -21.00 8.09 0.63
CA ALA A 60 -20.81 7.13 -0.44
C ALA A 60 -19.80 6.09 0.03
N SER A 61 -20.21 4.81 0.08
CA SER A 61 -19.28 3.68 0.25
C SER A 61 -18.13 3.95 -0.69
N SER A 62 -16.96 4.21 -0.12
CA SER A 62 -15.85 4.89 -0.79
C SER A 62 -15.31 4.09 -1.99
N GLY A 63 -15.80 2.87 -2.23
CA GLY A 63 -15.21 1.96 -3.21
C GLY A 63 -13.83 1.48 -2.75
N GLU A 64 -13.51 1.68 -1.47
CA GLU A 64 -12.32 1.16 -0.83
C GLU A 64 -12.53 -0.30 -0.44
N HIS A 65 -11.48 -1.09 -0.60
CA HIS A 65 -11.40 -2.45 -0.09
C HIS A 65 -9.99 -2.76 0.37
N LEU A 66 -9.88 -3.74 1.28
CA LEU A 66 -8.61 -4.36 1.64
C LEU A 66 -7.99 -5.01 0.40
N LEU A 67 -6.75 -4.66 0.08
CA LEU A 67 -5.98 -5.37 -0.92
C LEU A 67 -5.56 -6.70 -0.30
N ALA A 68 -6.23 -7.78 -0.69
CA ALA A 68 -6.03 -9.10 -0.12
C ALA A 68 -4.59 -9.57 -0.35
N THR A 69 -3.80 -9.58 0.73
CA THR A 69 -2.46 -10.17 0.77
C THR A 69 -2.47 -11.24 1.86
N THR A 70 -1.99 -12.45 1.55
CA THR A 70 -1.96 -13.57 2.51
C THR A 70 -0.76 -13.51 3.45
N LEU A 71 -0.07 -12.36 3.51
CA LEU A 71 1.13 -12.19 4.33
C LEU A 71 0.76 -11.69 5.74
N ASP A 72 1.44 -12.26 6.73
CA ASP A 72 1.51 -11.70 8.07
C ASP A 72 2.37 -10.42 8.08
N GLY A 73 2.41 -9.72 9.23
CA GLY A 73 3.12 -8.46 9.36
C GLY A 73 2.37 -7.23 8.83
N SER A 74 2.88 -6.05 9.15
CA SER A 74 2.34 -4.74 8.77
C SER A 74 2.86 -4.32 7.39
N LYS A 75 2.00 -3.79 6.53
CA LYS A 75 2.31 -3.51 5.11
C LYS A 75 2.35 -2.00 4.85
N PHE A 76 3.37 -1.54 4.13
CA PHE A 76 3.58 -0.11 3.88
C PHE A 76 4.15 0.21 2.50
N SER A 77 4.16 1.50 2.15
CA SER A 77 4.79 2.07 0.95
C SER A 77 4.53 1.31 -0.35
N PRO A 78 3.25 1.08 -0.72
CA PRO A 78 2.92 0.49 -2.02
C PRO A 78 3.49 1.31 -3.17
N LYS A 79 3.85 0.62 -4.25
CA LYS A 79 4.28 1.23 -5.51
C LYS A 79 3.92 0.34 -6.69
N HIS A 80 3.20 0.90 -7.66
CA HIS A 80 2.89 0.19 -8.89
C HIS A 80 4.10 0.21 -9.83
N SER A 81 4.35 -0.92 -10.48
CA SER A 81 5.21 -0.97 -11.65
C SER A 81 4.56 -0.25 -12.83
N SER A 82 5.37 0.38 -13.69
CA SER A 82 4.91 1.09 -14.90
C SER A 82 4.12 0.19 -15.85
N ASN A 83 4.45 -1.11 -15.89
CA ASN A 83 3.81 -2.12 -16.73
C ASN A 83 2.47 -2.65 -16.19
N ARG A 84 1.97 -2.14 -15.06
CA ARG A 84 0.68 -2.49 -14.42
C ARG A 84 0.56 -3.93 -13.92
N LYS A 85 1.61 -4.75 -14.00
CA LYS A 85 1.56 -6.16 -13.61
C LYS A 85 1.87 -6.40 -12.15
N HIS A 86 2.67 -5.51 -11.56
CA HIS A 86 3.17 -5.68 -10.20
C HIS A 86 2.88 -4.48 -9.32
N LEU A 87 2.66 -4.78 -8.05
CA LEU A 87 2.74 -3.87 -6.92
C LEU A 87 3.88 -4.32 -6.03
N ALA A 88 4.85 -3.45 -5.77
CA ALA A 88 5.81 -3.66 -4.70
C ALA A 88 5.37 -2.92 -3.44
N TYR A 89 5.71 -3.47 -2.28
CA TYR A 89 5.46 -2.87 -0.98
C TYR A 89 6.44 -3.45 0.03
N VAL A 90 6.51 -2.87 1.22
CA VAL A 90 7.29 -3.44 2.31
C VAL A 90 6.41 -4.11 3.35
N VAL A 91 6.96 -5.10 4.02
CA VAL A 91 6.37 -5.77 5.19
C VAL A 91 7.31 -5.66 6.37
N ASP A 92 6.76 -5.26 7.51
CA ASP A 92 7.38 -5.40 8.82
C ASP A 92 6.71 -6.55 9.56
N TYR A 93 7.44 -7.64 9.77
CA TYR A 93 6.89 -8.86 10.37
C TYR A 93 6.80 -8.81 11.88
N ASP A 94 7.67 -8.04 12.54
CA ASP A 94 7.86 -8.11 14.00
C ASP A 94 7.84 -6.72 14.69
N GLY A 95 7.68 -5.64 13.93
CA GLY A 95 7.66 -4.26 14.45
C GLY A 95 9.06 -3.66 14.63
N SER A 96 10.09 -4.28 14.06
CA SER A 96 11.48 -3.80 14.18
C SER A 96 11.85 -2.69 13.20
N GLU A 97 10.95 -2.35 12.26
CA GLU A 97 11.24 -1.49 11.10
C GLU A 97 12.34 -2.07 10.18
N SER A 98 12.70 -3.34 10.35
CA SER A 98 13.54 -4.09 9.39
C SER A 98 12.67 -4.64 8.28
N TYR A 99 12.39 -3.77 7.30
CA TYR A 99 11.41 -4.05 6.27
C TYR A 99 11.88 -5.14 5.28
N HIS A 100 10.97 -6.01 4.89
CA HIS A 100 11.15 -6.92 3.75
C HIS A 100 10.46 -6.36 2.51
N ILE A 101 11.09 -6.50 1.34
CA ILE A 101 10.56 -5.98 0.08
C ILE A 101 9.78 -7.09 -0.60
N ILE A 102 8.49 -6.83 -0.84
CA ILE A 102 7.56 -7.79 -1.42
C ILE A 102 7.19 -7.35 -2.83
N LEU A 103 7.09 -8.31 -3.74
CA LEU A 103 6.54 -8.15 -5.07
C LEU A 103 5.25 -8.96 -5.20
N HIS A 104 4.13 -8.28 -5.46
CA HIS A 104 2.83 -8.88 -5.71
C HIS A 104 2.47 -8.74 -7.19
N ASN A 105 2.25 -9.87 -7.84
CA ASN A 105 1.71 -9.92 -9.19
C ASN A 105 0.19 -9.79 -9.14
N LEU A 106 -0.33 -8.72 -9.73
CA LEU A 106 -1.75 -8.37 -9.68
C LEU A 106 -2.63 -9.21 -10.61
N GLN A 107 -2.02 -9.92 -11.58
CA GLN A 107 -2.77 -10.74 -12.55
C GLN A 107 -3.16 -12.11 -11.97
N ASN A 108 -2.27 -12.73 -11.20
CA ASN A 108 -2.46 -14.08 -10.66
C ASN A 108 -2.42 -14.14 -9.12
N ASN A 109 -2.30 -12.99 -8.45
CA ASN A 109 -2.17 -12.86 -7.00
C ASN A 109 -0.96 -13.58 -6.38
N SER A 110 0.07 -13.92 -7.16
CA SER A 110 1.30 -14.49 -6.59
C SER A 110 2.09 -13.42 -5.86
N ILE A 111 2.64 -13.79 -4.70
CA ILE A 111 3.44 -12.91 -3.84
C ILE A 111 4.83 -13.51 -3.66
N ILE A 112 5.87 -12.70 -3.83
CA ILE A 112 7.27 -13.09 -3.67
C ILE A 112 7.92 -12.11 -2.68
N ASN A 113 8.59 -12.64 -1.65
CA ASN A 113 9.52 -11.86 -0.84
C ASN A 113 10.86 -11.79 -1.56
N LEU A 114 11.29 -10.59 -1.96
CA LEU A 114 12.55 -10.36 -2.68
C LEU A 114 13.76 -10.34 -1.74
N THR A 115 13.53 -10.18 -0.44
CA THR A 115 14.57 -10.07 0.59
C THR A 115 14.32 -11.06 1.75
N PRO A 116 14.14 -12.38 1.49
CA PRO A 116 13.68 -13.32 2.51
C PRO A 116 14.71 -13.63 3.60
N ASN A 117 16.00 -13.49 3.28
CA ASN A 117 17.12 -13.79 4.18
C ASN A 117 18.02 -12.55 4.36
N SER A 118 17.42 -11.36 4.36
CA SER A 118 18.19 -10.13 4.58
C SER A 118 18.82 -10.17 5.96
N GLY A 119 20.15 -10.00 6.04
CA GLY A 119 20.85 -9.74 7.30
C GLY A 119 20.85 -8.24 7.68
N TYR A 120 20.17 -7.42 6.88
CA TYR A 120 20.23 -5.97 6.87
C TYR A 120 18.82 -5.38 6.92
N ALA A 121 18.66 -4.23 7.56
CA ALA A 121 17.41 -3.51 7.57
C ALA A 121 17.24 -2.75 6.24
N HIS A 122 16.16 -3.03 5.51
CA HIS A 122 15.79 -2.20 4.36
C HIS A 122 14.94 -1.02 4.81
N GLN A 123 15.09 0.11 4.12
CA GLN A 123 14.20 1.26 4.30
C GLN A 123 12.95 1.10 3.43
N PRO A 124 11.82 1.73 3.81
CA PRO A 124 10.57 1.64 3.05
C PRO A 124 10.61 2.44 1.73
N ASN A 125 11.72 3.14 1.47
CA ASN A 125 11.93 3.98 0.30
C ASN A 125 12.60 3.17 -0.82
N PHE A 126 11.84 2.82 -1.86
CA PHE A 126 12.34 2.15 -3.06
C PHE A 126 11.70 2.71 -4.35
N ASP A 127 12.26 2.34 -5.51
CA ASP A 127 11.68 2.68 -6.82
C ASP A 127 11.88 1.58 -7.86
N PHE A 128 10.95 1.45 -8.79
CA PHE A 128 11.11 0.63 -9.98
C PHE A 128 11.99 1.34 -11.01
N SER A 129 12.76 0.56 -11.76
CA SER A 129 13.28 1.04 -13.04
C SER A 129 12.13 1.39 -13.99
N PRO A 130 12.32 2.31 -14.95
CA PRO A 130 11.26 2.70 -15.89
C PRO A 130 10.66 1.52 -16.68
N ASP A 131 11.46 0.49 -16.98
CA ASP A 131 11.04 -0.73 -17.66
C ASP A 131 10.37 -1.77 -16.72
N GLY A 132 10.35 -1.49 -15.41
CA GLY A 132 9.73 -2.32 -14.38
C GLY A 132 10.45 -3.65 -14.11
N LYS A 133 11.70 -3.81 -14.57
CA LYS A 133 12.46 -5.06 -14.40
C LYS A 133 13.35 -5.07 -13.16
N GLN A 134 13.65 -3.91 -12.59
CA GLN A 134 14.55 -3.76 -11.45
C GLN A 134 13.91 -2.89 -10.38
N LEU A 135 14.41 -3.01 -9.15
CA LEU A 135 14.09 -2.17 -8.01
C LEU A 135 15.37 -1.55 -7.45
N ALA A 136 15.39 -0.23 -7.30
CA ALA A 136 16.37 0.47 -6.48
C ALA A 136 15.89 0.44 -5.03
N ILE A 137 16.73 -0.06 -4.14
CA ILE A 137 16.43 -0.28 -2.72
C ILE A 137 17.50 0.41 -1.86
N LEU A 138 17.16 0.68 -0.60
CA LEU A 138 18.09 1.20 0.39
C LEU A 138 18.21 0.19 1.53
N SER A 139 19.43 -0.16 1.90
CA SER A 139 19.78 -1.04 3.02
C SER A 139 20.89 -0.41 3.87
N ASP A 140 21.06 -0.90 5.08
CA ASP A 140 22.23 -0.64 5.94
C ASP A 140 23.40 -1.60 5.67
N GLU A 141 23.38 -2.30 4.54
CA GLU A 141 24.50 -3.14 4.09
C GLU A 141 25.73 -2.28 3.77
N SER A 142 26.87 -2.63 4.37
CA SER A 142 28.15 -1.91 4.26
C SER A 142 29.10 -2.49 3.22
#